data_AF-A0A5C4WTP7-F1
#
_entry.id   AF-A0A5C4WTP7-F1
#
_cell.length_a   1.000
_cell.length_b   1.000
_cell.length_c   1.000
_cell.angle_alpha   90.00
_cell.angle_beta   90.00
_cell.angle_gamma   90.00
#
_symmetry.space_group_name_H-M   'P 1'
#
loop_
_entity.id
_entity.type
_entity.pdbx_description
1 polymer ?
#
loop_
_entity_poly.entity_id
_entity_poly.type
_entity_poly.pdbx_seq_one_letter_code
_entity_poly.pdbx_strand_id
1 'polypeptide(L)'
;NSGGYIHDADGIDADKLAFIMNLKNVKRGRISEYVNQYSSAIYHAGERPWSVNCDIALPCATQNELNGNEAQALINNNFIAVAEGANMPTTPEA
;
A
#
# COMPACT_ATOMS: atom_id res chain seq x y z
N ASN A 1 -0.88 -5.28 4.17
CA ASN A 1 -0.69 -6.54 4.93
C ASN A 1 -1.26 -6.30 6.32
N SER A 2 -1.84 -7.28 7.03
CA SER A 2 -2.57 -7.00 8.29
C SER A 2 -1.72 -6.39 9.41
N GLY A 3 -0.39 -6.39 9.27
CA GLY A 3 0.54 -5.76 10.22
C GLY A 3 1.17 -4.43 9.75
N GLY A 4 0.89 -3.93 8.55
CA GLY A 4 1.50 -2.71 8.01
C GLY A 4 1.76 -2.72 6.48
N TYR A 5 2.46 -1.70 6.01
CA TYR A 5 2.87 -1.51 4.60
C TYR A 5 4.37 -1.19 4.46
N ILE A 6 4.91 -1.36 3.26
CA ILE A 6 6.26 -0.90 2.89
C ILE A 6 6.16 0.32 2.00
N HIS A 7 7.07 1.27 2.19
CA HIS A 7 7.27 2.41 1.30
C HIS A 7 8.68 2.32 0.72
N ASP A 8 8.77 2.20 -0.60
CA ASP A 8 10.03 2.15 -1.34
C ASP A 8 10.09 3.40 -2.23
N ALA A 9 10.94 4.36 -1.86
CA ALA A 9 11.03 5.65 -2.55
C ALA A 9 11.60 5.51 -3.98
N ASP A 10 12.35 4.44 -4.24
CA ASP A 10 12.89 4.12 -5.56
C ASP A 10 11.86 3.39 -6.45
N GLY A 11 10.68 3.06 -5.89
CA GLY A 11 9.64 2.30 -6.55
C GLY A 11 9.88 0.78 -6.53
N ILE A 12 8.85 0.04 -6.94
CA ILE A 12 8.85 -1.42 -7.02
C ILE A 12 8.99 -1.81 -8.50
N ASP A 13 10.17 -2.32 -8.87
CA ASP A 13 10.46 -2.87 -10.19
C ASP A 13 10.04 -4.35 -10.32
N ALA A 14 10.32 -4.95 -11.47
CA ALA A 14 9.96 -6.34 -11.76
C ALA A 14 10.63 -7.36 -10.81
N ASP A 15 11.88 -7.12 -10.41
CA ASP A 15 12.63 -8.03 -9.55
C ASP A 15 12.14 -7.93 -8.11
N LYS A 16 11.92 -6.71 -7.62
CA LYS A 16 11.29 -6.43 -6.33
C LYS A 16 9.88 -7.03 -6.26
N LEU A 17 9.09 -6.90 -7.33
CA LEU A 17 7.76 -7.51 -7.42
C LEU A 17 7.84 -9.05 -7.39
N ALA A 18 8.76 -9.65 -8.15
CA ALA A 18 8.97 -11.10 -8.16
C ALA A 18 9.38 -11.62 -6.76
N PHE A 19 10.22 -10.86 -6.05
CA PHE A 19 10.57 -11.15 -4.67
C PHE A 19 9.33 -11.09 -3.75
N ILE A 20 8.51 -10.05 -3.84
CA ILE A 20 7.27 -9.91 -3.05
C ILE A 20 6.32 -11.09 -3.34
N MET A 21 6.16 -11.47 -4.61
CA MET A 21 5.35 -12.61 -5.01
C MET A 21 5.85 -13.93 -4.40
N ASN A 22 7.16 -14.19 -4.45
CA ASN A 22 7.73 -15.39 -3.84
C ASN A 22 7.55 -15.38 -2.32
N LEU A 23 7.85 -14.25 -1.67
CA LEU A 23 7.72 -14.06 -0.23
C LEU A 23 6.29 -14.34 0.23
N LYS A 24 5.28 -13.82 -0.49
CA LYS A 24 3.87 -13.96 -0.11
C LYS A 24 3.24 -15.29 -0.50
N ASN A 25 3.48 -15.77 -1.72
CA ASN A 25 2.78 -16.93 -2.26
C ASN A 25 3.49 -18.25 -1.97
N VAL A 26 4.82 -18.23 -1.86
CA VAL A 26 5.63 -19.44 -1.63
C VAL A 26 6.06 -19.53 -0.17
N LYS A 27 6.72 -18.49 0.35
CA LYS A 27 7.24 -18.49 1.73
C LYS A 27 6.18 -18.19 2.79
N ARG A 28 5.03 -17.61 2.40
CA ARG A 28 3.97 -17.10 3.29
C ARG A 28 4.50 -16.13 4.37
N GLY A 29 5.54 -15.37 4.01
CA GLY A 29 6.24 -14.44 4.91
C GLY A 29 5.52 -13.11 5.13
N ARG A 30 6.06 -12.32 6.06
CA ARG A 30 5.58 -10.97 6.37
C ARG A 30 6.21 -9.96 5.40
N ILE A 31 5.45 -8.94 5.00
CA ILE A 31 5.98 -7.90 4.10
C ILE A 31 7.12 -7.10 4.73
N SER A 32 7.23 -7.10 6.07
CA SER A 32 8.38 -6.54 6.80
C SER A 32 9.70 -7.22 6.45
N GLU A 33 9.69 -8.45 5.94
CA GLU A 33 10.92 -9.13 5.50
C GLU A 33 11.49 -8.50 4.21
N TYR A 34 10.70 -7.69 3.49
CA TYR A 34 11.16 -6.96 2.31
C TYR A 34 12.31 -6.00 2.62
N VAL A 35 12.24 -5.27 3.74
CA VAL A 35 13.27 -4.29 4.10
C VAL A 35 14.60 -4.93 4.52
N ASN A 36 14.60 -6.24 4.80
CA ASN A 36 15.84 -6.99 5.03
C ASN A 36 16.63 -7.21 3.72
N GLN A 37 15.93 -7.27 2.59
CA GLN A 37 16.53 -7.45 1.27
C GLN A 37 16.77 -6.11 0.56
N TYR A 38 15.86 -5.16 0.74
CA TYR A 38 15.89 -3.84 0.12
C TYR A 38 15.90 -2.77 1.21
N SER A 39 17.09 -2.39 1.65
CA SER A 39 17.29 -1.46 2.78
C SER A 39 16.88 -0.01 2.49
N SER A 40 16.65 0.36 1.22
CA SER A 40 16.12 1.68 0.85
C SER A 40 14.63 1.82 1.16
N ALA A 41 13.91 0.71 1.38
CA ALA A 41 12.51 0.73 1.75
C ALA A 41 12.30 0.82 3.27
N ILE A 42 11.20 1.46 3.66
CA ILE A 42 10.79 1.66 5.04
C ILE A 42 9.53 0.83 5.30
N TYR A 43 9.52 0.08 6.41
CA TYR A 43 8.34 -0.64 6.86
C TYR A 43 7.59 0.18 7.91
N HIS A 44 6.32 0.48 7.63
CA HIS A 44 5.41 1.18 8.51
C HIS A 44 4.48 0.18 9.19
N ALA A 45 4.76 -0.12 10.47
CA ALA A 45 4.02 -1.11 11.23
C ALA A 45 2.67 -0.57 11.74
N GLY A 46 1.59 -1.30 11.52
CA GLY A 46 0.23 -0.95 11.98
C GLY A 46 -0.43 0.20 11.22
N GLU A 47 0.27 0.82 10.27
CA GLU A 47 -0.21 1.95 9.51
C GLU A 47 -0.74 1.54 8.12
N ARG A 48 -1.44 2.48 7.48
CA ARG A 48 -1.93 2.40 6.10
C ARG A 48 -1.19 3.41 5.22
N PRO A 49 -1.03 3.17 3.91
CA PRO A 49 -0.21 4.00 3.04
C PRO A 49 -0.80 5.37 2.68
N TRP A 50 -2.03 5.68 3.11
CA TRP A 50 -2.79 6.85 2.64
C TRP A 50 -2.18 8.21 3.04
N SER A 51 -1.25 8.23 4.01
CA SER A 51 -0.51 9.43 4.38
C SER A 51 0.67 9.75 3.45
N VAL A 52 1.02 8.84 2.54
CA VAL A 52 2.09 9.04 1.55
C VAL A 52 1.54 9.87 0.38
N ASN A 53 2.27 10.93 0.03
CA ASN A 53 1.92 11.78 -1.11
C ASN A 53 2.04 10.99 -2.41
N CYS A 54 0.96 10.94 -3.22
CA CYS A 54 0.91 10.17 -4.46
C CYS A 54 -0.07 10.78 -5.46
N ASP A 55 0.22 10.59 -6.75
CA ASP A 55 -0.67 11.04 -7.83
C ASP A 55 -1.86 10.09 -8.05
N ILE A 56 -1.64 8.79 -7.82
CA ILE A 56 -2.61 7.70 -8.04
C ILE A 56 -2.60 6.76 -6.84
N ALA A 57 -3.77 6.50 -6.26
CA ALA A 57 -3.96 5.54 -5.19
C ALA A 57 -4.77 4.33 -5.68
N LEU A 58 -4.25 3.12 -5.40
CA LEU A 58 -4.84 1.85 -5.84
C LEU A 58 -5.22 1.00 -4.61
N PRO A 59 -6.41 1.19 -4.02
CA PRO A 59 -6.89 0.36 -2.92
C PRO A 59 -7.20 -1.07 -3.40
N CYS A 60 -6.41 -2.02 -2.90
CA CYS A 60 -6.42 -3.42 -3.34
C CYS A 60 -6.38 -4.45 -2.21
N ALA A 61 -6.39 -4.06 -0.91
CA ALA A 61 -6.16 -5.02 0.17
C ALA A 61 -7.46 -5.58 0.78
N THR A 62 -8.44 -4.75 1.13
CA THR A 62 -9.69 -5.20 1.80
C THR A 62 -10.90 -4.31 1.51
N GLN A 63 -12.11 -4.81 1.78
CA GLN A 63 -13.34 -4.01 1.79
C GLN A 63 -13.29 -2.96 2.92
N ASN A 64 -13.75 -1.71 2.68
CA ASN A 64 -13.67 -0.56 3.61
C ASN A 64 -12.23 -0.20 4.06
N GLU A 65 -11.27 -0.21 3.15
CA GLU A 65 -9.87 0.12 3.45
C GLU A 65 -9.60 1.63 3.46
N LEU A 66 -10.51 2.44 2.91
CA LEU A 66 -10.38 3.88 2.77
C LEU A 66 -11.60 4.57 3.40
N ASN A 67 -11.38 5.20 4.54
CA ASN A 67 -12.39 5.94 5.31
C ASN A 67 -12.33 7.45 4.99
N GLY A 68 -13.37 8.23 5.28
CA GLY A 68 -13.43 9.67 4.93
C GLY A 68 -12.27 10.54 5.43
N ASN A 69 -11.67 10.21 6.58
CA ASN A 69 -10.47 10.92 7.08
C ASN A 69 -9.22 10.64 6.22
N GLU A 70 -9.13 9.43 5.63
CA GLU A 70 -8.04 9.02 4.75
C GLU A 70 -8.26 9.60 3.33
N ALA A 71 -9.52 9.68 2.88
CA ALA A 71 -9.89 10.41 1.66
C ALA A 71 -9.48 11.89 1.77
N GLN A 72 -9.72 12.54 2.91
CA GLN A 72 -9.31 13.92 3.13
C GLN A 72 -7.77 14.10 3.11
N ALA A 73 -7.01 13.11 3.60
CA ALA A 73 -5.55 13.11 3.52
C ALA A 73 -5.06 12.98 2.07
N LEU A 74 -5.76 12.21 1.23
CA LEU A 74 -5.49 12.10 -0.21
C LEU A 74 -5.86 13.39 -0.96
N ILE A 75 -6.99 14.02 -0.66
CA ILE A 75 -7.42 15.28 -1.29
C ILE A 75 -6.39 16.40 -1.09
N ASN A 76 -5.71 16.43 0.06
CA ASN A 76 -4.68 17.44 0.35
C ASN A 76 -3.36 17.21 -0.41
N ASN A 77 -3.20 16.06 -1.09
CA ASN A 77 -1.99 15.59 -1.76
C ASN A 77 -2.21 15.50 -3.28
N ASN A 78 -2.39 16.65 -3.96
CA ASN A 78 -2.42 16.82 -5.44
C ASN A 78 -2.95 15.61 -6.27
N PHE A 79 -4.04 15.03 -5.80
CA PHE A 79 -4.45 13.70 -6.18
C PHE A 79 -5.19 13.69 -7.52
N ILE A 80 -4.85 12.75 -8.43
CA ILE A 80 -5.42 12.69 -9.78
C ILE A 80 -6.52 11.63 -9.90
N ALA A 81 -6.35 10.42 -9.34
CA ALA A 81 -7.34 9.34 -9.49
C ALA A 81 -7.22 8.20 -8.44
N VAL A 82 -8.36 7.72 -7.91
CA VAL A 82 -8.47 6.42 -7.21
C VAL A 82 -8.97 5.39 -8.22
N ALA A 83 -8.32 4.23 -8.31
CA ALA A 83 -8.88 3.08 -9.04
C ALA A 83 -9.02 1.87 -8.11
N GLU A 84 -10.25 1.42 -7.93
CA GLU A 84 -10.59 0.33 -7.01
C GLU A 84 -10.18 -1.03 -7.61
N GLY A 85 -9.23 -1.72 -6.95
CA GLY A 85 -8.84 -3.08 -7.31
C GLY A 85 -9.52 -4.17 -6.47
N ALA A 86 -10.05 -3.81 -5.30
CA ALA A 86 -10.85 -4.69 -4.44
C ALA A 86 -12.37 -4.53 -4.70
N ASN A 87 -13.20 -5.46 -4.22
CA ASN A 87 -14.66 -5.33 -4.29
C ASN A 87 -15.17 -4.38 -3.19
N MET A 88 -15.64 -3.18 -3.56
CA MET A 88 -16.12 -2.10 -2.66
C MET A 88 -15.14 -1.68 -1.54
N PRO A 89 -13.94 -1.18 -1.86
CA PRO A 89 -12.98 -0.71 -0.85
C PRO A 89 -13.35 0.64 -0.22
N THR A 90 -14.22 1.42 -0.85
CA THR A 90 -14.56 2.80 -0.47
C THR A 90 -15.89 2.86 0.28
N THR A 91 -15.92 3.54 1.43
CA THR A 91 -17.18 3.80 2.14
C THR A 91 -18.00 4.87 1.43
N PRO A 92 -19.35 4.86 1.48
CA PRO A 92 -20.20 5.84 0.77
C PRO A 92 -19.96 7.31 1.14
N GLU A 93 -19.29 7.55 2.26
CA GLU A 93 -18.99 8.86 2.85
C GLU A 93 -17.57 9.36 2.51
N ALA A 94 -16.78 8.55 1.81
CA ALA A 94 -15.43 8.88 1.33
C ALA A 94 -15.48 9.42 -0.11
#